data_AF-A0A832H0V8-F1
#
_entry.id   AF-A0A832H0V8-F1
#
_cell.length_a   1.000
_cell.length_b   1.000
_cell.length_c   1.000
_cell.angle_alpha   90.00
_cell.angle_beta   90.00
_cell.angle_gamma   90.00
#
_symmetry.space_group_name_H-M   'P 1'
#
loop_
_entity.id
_entity.type
_entity.pdbx_description
1 polymer ?
#
loop_
_entity_poly.entity_id
_entity_poly.type
_entity_poly.pdbx_seq_one_letter_code
_entity_poly.pdbx_strand_id
1 'polypeptide(L)'
;MVSMGGGVYIVHFAHGGKHYYGLLATYRDYYKYYGVPLLYYVEVDEPLRGKYLMVKVDESGERVEISDGIRAGWICLPIVNLERKPGFIEVE
;
A
#
# COMPACT_ATOMS: atom_id res chain seq x y z
N MET A 1 11.70 14.21 7.56
CA MET A 1 10.25 13.95 7.66
C MET A 1 9.68 14.20 6.27
N VAL A 2 9.47 13.15 5.47
CA VAL A 2 8.94 13.35 4.12
C VAL A 2 7.45 13.67 4.25
N SER A 3 7.16 14.98 4.28
CA SER A 3 5.85 15.52 3.95
C SER A 3 5.63 15.32 2.45
N MET A 4 5.24 14.11 2.03
CA MET A 4 4.45 13.98 0.81
C MET A 4 3.08 14.54 1.18
N GLY A 5 2.61 15.60 0.51
CA GLY A 5 1.40 16.35 0.87
C GLY A 5 0.08 15.57 0.87
N GLY A 6 0.10 14.24 0.72
CA GLY A 6 -0.99 13.32 1.00
C GLY A 6 -0.45 12.15 1.83
N GLY A 7 -1.23 11.68 2.81
CA GLY A 7 -0.86 10.51 3.61
C GLY A 7 -0.66 9.29 2.71
N VAL A 8 0.45 8.58 2.87
CA VAL A 8 0.70 7.32 2.16
C VAL A 8 -0.18 6.25 2.77
N TYR A 9 -0.92 5.51 1.94
CA TYR A 9 -1.82 4.44 2.35
C TYR A 9 -1.62 3.21 1.47
N ILE A 10 -1.95 2.04 1.99
CA ILE A 10 -1.97 0.79 1.25
C ILE A 10 -3.40 0.56 0.76
N VAL A 11 -3.56 0.31 -0.53
CA VAL A 11 -4.84 -0.14 -1.10
C VAL A 11 -4.91 -1.65 -0.99
N HIS A 12 -6.06 -2.16 -0.56
CA HIS A 12 -6.37 -3.59 -0.57
C HIS A 12 -7.63 -3.88 -1.38
N PHE A 13 -7.60 -4.93 -2.20
CA PHE A 13 -8.79 -5.53 -2.80
C PHE A 13 -8.62 -7.04 -2.94
N ALA A 14 -9.74 -7.77 -2.96
CA ALA A 14 -9.76 -9.19 -3.27
C ALA A 14 -10.18 -9.43 -4.73
N HIS A 15 -9.53 -10.39 -5.38
CA HIS A 15 -9.87 -10.84 -6.74
C HIS A 15 -9.38 -12.28 -6.94
N GLY A 16 -10.13 -13.13 -7.65
CA GLY A 16 -9.67 -14.49 -7.96
C GLY A 16 -9.38 -15.39 -6.75
N GLY A 17 -9.92 -15.09 -5.56
CA GLY A 17 -9.58 -15.81 -4.32
C GLY A 17 -8.25 -15.41 -3.69
N LYS A 18 -7.60 -14.37 -4.23
CA LYS A 18 -6.37 -13.77 -3.70
C LYS A 18 -6.63 -12.37 -3.16
N HIS A 19 -5.68 -11.89 -2.36
CA HIS A 19 -5.68 -10.57 -1.78
C HIS A 19 -4.48 -9.76 -2.25
N TYR A 20 -4.73 -8.55 -2.73
CA TYR A 20 -3.70 -7.67 -3.29
C TYR A 20 -3.55 -6.45 -2.40
N TYR A 21 -2.34 -6.19 -1.92
CA TYR A 21 -2.00 -5.04 -1.09
C TYR A 21 -0.96 -4.21 -1.81
N GLY A 22 -1.23 -2.94 -2.08
CA GLY A 22 -0.30 -2.14 -2.87
C GLY A 22 -0.40 -0.64 -2.73
N LEU A 23 0.66 0.02 -3.17
CA LEU A 23 0.74 1.46 -3.31
C LEU A 23 0.28 1.85 -4.71
N LEU A 24 -0.74 2.69 -4.79
CA LEU A 24 -1.12 3.35 -6.03
C LEU A 24 -0.28 4.62 -6.18
N ALA A 25 0.72 4.57 -7.06
CA ALA A 25 1.63 5.68 -7.32
C ALA A 25 1.40 6.23 -8.74
N THR A 26 1.68 7.52 -8.93
CA THR A 26 1.76 8.09 -10.28
C THR A 26 3.22 8.13 -10.69
N TYR A 27 3.57 7.37 -11.73
CA TYR A 27 4.87 7.51 -12.38
C TYR A 27 4.86 8.75 -13.26
N ARG A 28 5.33 9.86 -12.68
CA ARG A 28 5.38 11.17 -13.32
C ARG A 28 6.38 11.16 -14.47
N ASP A 29 6.14 12.03 -15.44
CA ASP A 29 7.07 12.28 -16.56
C ASP A 29 7.32 11.07 -17.48
N TYR A 30 6.40 10.11 -17.49
CA TYR A 30 6.46 9.00 -18.45
C TYR A 30 6.07 9.48 -19.87
N TYR A 31 7.09 9.86 -20.63
CA TYR A 31 7.00 10.26 -22.03
C TYR A 31 5.92 11.34 -22.24
N LYS A 32 4.93 11.10 -23.11
CA LYS A 32 3.83 12.03 -23.43
C LYS A 32 2.59 11.87 -22.55
N TYR A 33 2.62 10.97 -21.57
CA TYR A 33 1.42 10.60 -20.80
C TYR A 33 1.21 11.44 -19.54
N TYR A 34 2.13 12.37 -19.23
CA TYR A 34 2.04 13.29 -18.08
C TYR A 34 1.76 12.62 -16.71
N GLY A 35 2.02 11.31 -16.61
CA GLY A 35 1.73 10.49 -15.44
C GLY A 35 1.02 9.19 -15.82
N VAL A 36 1.57 8.04 -15.40
CA VAL A 36 0.91 6.74 -15.52
C VAL A 36 0.61 6.20 -14.13
N PRO A 37 -0.63 5.74 -13.84
CA PRO A 37 -0.94 5.09 -12.58
C PRO A 37 -0.25 3.71 -12.54
N LEU A 38 0.54 3.49 -11.49
CA LEU A 38 1.17 2.21 -11.21
C LEU A 38 0.63 1.68 -9.89
N LEU A 39 0.24 0.41 -9.88
CA LEU A 39 0.01 -0.33 -8.66
C LEU A 39 1.25 -1.19 -8.38
N TYR A 40 2.00 -0.85 -7.33
CA TYR A 40 3.05 -1.72 -6.78
C TYR A 40 2.43 -2.54 -5.66
N TYR A 41 2.28 -3.85 -5.86
CA TYR A 41 1.56 -4.70 -4.94
C TYR A 41 2.29 -5.98 -4.58
N VAL A 42 1.85 -6.58 -3.48
CA VAL A 42 2.09 -7.97 -3.13
C VAL A 42 0.78 -8.74 -3.19
N GLU A 43 0.85 -9.99 -3.63
CA GLU A 43 -0.26 -10.94 -3.61
C GLU A 43 -0.10 -11.86 -2.40
N VAL A 44 -1.19 -12.12 -1.69
CA VAL A 44 -1.25 -13.08 -0.59
C VAL A 44 -2.53 -13.93 -0.66
N ASP A 45 -2.45 -15.15 -0.18
CA ASP A 45 -3.58 -16.10 -0.16
C ASP A 45 -4.62 -15.75 0.91
N GLU A 46 -4.18 -15.18 2.04
CA GLU A 46 -5.04 -14.81 3.17
C GLU A 46 -4.97 -13.32 3.46
N PRO A 47 -6.08 -12.69 3.90
CA PRO A 47 -6.07 -11.27 4.24
C PRO A 47 -5.21 -11.00 5.48
N LEU A 48 -4.51 -9.87 5.45
CA LEU A 48 -3.75 -9.38 6.61
C LEU A 48 -4.70 -9.02 7.75
N ARG A 49 -4.33 -9.39 8.98
CA ARG A 49 -5.13 -9.14 10.19
C ARG A 49 -4.71 -7.83 10.86
N GLY A 50 -5.31 -6.73 10.42
CA GLY A 50 -5.15 -5.41 11.02
C GLY A 50 -5.54 -4.28 10.10
N LYS A 51 -5.37 -3.05 10.57
CA LYS A 51 -5.80 -1.82 9.86
C LYS A 51 -4.65 -0.99 9.34
N TYR A 52 -3.43 -1.27 9.78
CA TYR A 52 -2.23 -0.52 9.43
C TYR A 52 -1.08 -1.46 9.09
N LEU A 53 -0.33 -1.09 8.06
CA LEU A 53 1.04 -1.56 7.84
C LEU A 53 1.98 -0.58 8.53
N MET A 54 2.75 -1.09 9.48
CA MET A 54 3.62 -0.32 10.37
C MET A 54 5.06 -0.53 9.96
N VAL A 55 5.79 0.55 9.66
CA VAL A 55 7.20 0.49 9.27
C VAL A 55 8.05 1.25 10.28
N LYS A 56 9.13 0.64 10.74
CA LYS A 56 10.16 1.30 11.55
C LYS A 56 11.52 1.03 10.93
N VAL A 57 12.29 2.09 10.78
CA VAL A 57 13.69 2.02 10.33
C VAL A 57 14.54 2.64 11.43
N ASP A 58 15.45 1.85 11.99
CA ASP A 58 16.42 2.28 13.01
C ASP A 58 17.76 1.56 12.81
N GLU A 59 18.69 1.75 13.75
CA GLU A 59 20.03 1.13 13.70
C GLU A 59 20.01 -0.40 13.64
N SER A 60 18.91 -1.04 14.07
CA SER A 60 18.73 -2.49 13.99
C SER A 60 18.16 -2.97 12.66
N GLY A 61 17.88 -2.05 11.73
CA GLY A 61 17.36 -2.34 10.39
C GLY A 61 15.91 -1.87 10.18
N GLU A 62 15.28 -2.45 9.16
CA GLU A 62 13.87 -2.20 8.83
C GLU A 62 12.98 -3.29 9.43
N ARG A 63 11.87 -2.86 10.05
CA ARG A 63 10.84 -3.74 10.60
C ARG A 63 9.49 -3.36 10.03
N VAL A 64 8.74 -4.38 9.62
CA VAL A 64 7.39 -4.25 9.06
C VAL A 64 6.44 -5.10 9.90
N GLU A 65 5.39 -4.48 10.43
CA GLU A 65 4.38 -5.13 11.30
C GLU A 65 2.96 -4.79 10.83
N ILE A 66 2.00 -5.67 11.13
CA ILE A 66 0.57 -5.38 10.99
C ILE A 66 0.01 -5.00 12.35
N SER A 67 -0.83 -3.96 12.39
CA SER A 67 -1.41 -3.43 13.63
C SER A 67 -2.84 -2.95 13.44
N ASP A 68 -3.65 -2.99 14.51
CA ASP A 68 -4.98 -2.37 14.57
C ASP A 68 -4.94 -0.88 14.94
N GLY A 69 -3.78 -0.35 15.34
CA GLY A 69 -3.62 1.05 15.76
C GLY A 69 -2.24 1.64 15.46
N ILE A 70 -2.14 2.95 15.64
CA ILE A 70 -0.91 3.72 15.43
C ILE A 70 0.04 3.61 16.63
N ARG A 71 1.35 3.72 16.39
CA ARG A 71 2.39 3.66 17.42
C ARG A 71 3.40 4.79 17.21
N ALA A 72 3.73 5.51 18.28
CA ALA A 72 4.73 6.58 18.22
C ALA A 72 6.10 6.03 17.78
N GLY A 73 6.81 6.78 16.93
CA GLY A 73 8.10 6.35 16.37
C GLY A 73 8.00 5.35 15.21
N TRP A 74 6.79 5.07 14.71
CA TRP A 74 6.55 4.24 13.54
C TRP A 74 5.89 5.04 12.42
N ILE A 75 6.21 4.70 11.17
CA ILE A 75 5.45 5.11 10.00
C ILE A 75 4.21 4.23 9.96
N CYS A 76 3.03 4.83 10.07
CA CYS A 76 1.75 4.13 10.13
C CYS A 76 1.01 4.31 8.79
N LEU A 77 0.97 3.27 7.96
CA LEU A 77 0.30 3.30 6.66
C LEU A 77 -1.08 2.64 6.79
N PRO A 78 -2.19 3.39 6.73
CA PRO A 78 -3.52 2.78 6.82
C PRO A 78 -3.78 1.88 5.61
N ILE A 79 -4.44 0.76 5.86
CA ILE A 79 -4.92 -0.16 4.82
C ILE A 79 -6.35 0.24 4.46
N VAL A 80 -6.53 0.69 3.22
CA VAL A 80 -7.81 1.09 2.65
C VAL A 80 -8.37 -0.08 1.85
N ASN A 81 -9.40 -0.73 2.38
CA ASN A 81 -10.09 -1.84 1.73
C ASN A 81 -11.07 -1.30 0.69
N LEU A 82 -10.86 -1.62 -0.58
CA LEU A 82 -11.78 -1.32 -1.66
C LEU A 82 -12.86 -2.41 -1.75
N GLU A 83 -14.07 -2.00 -2.13
CA GLU A 83 -15.19 -2.91 -2.35
C GLU A 83 -14.89 -3.95 -3.44
N ARG A 84 -14.14 -3.57 -4.48
CA ARG A 84 -13.83 -4.41 -5.64
C ARG A 84 -12.50 -4.03 -6.29
N LYS A 85 -11.91 -4.94 -7.08
CA LYS A 85 -10.76 -4.65 -7.94
C LYS A 85 -11.04 -3.44 -8.83
N PRO A 86 -10.17 -2.41 -8.85
CA PRO A 86 -10.31 -1.30 -9.78
C PRO A 86 -10.21 -1.76 -11.24
N GLY A 87 -11.08 -1.24 -12.11
CA GLY A 87 -11.18 -1.72 -13.50
C GLY A 87 -9.95 -1.47 -14.37
N PHE A 88 -9.06 -0.55 -13.97
CA PHE A 88 -7.83 -0.23 -14.70
C PHE A 88 -6.61 -1.05 -14.24
N ILE A 89 -6.78 -1.93 -13.26
CA ILE A 89 -5.71 -2.75 -12.70
C ILE A 89 -5.85 -4.16 -13.23
N GLU A 90 -4.83 -4.63 -13.94
CA GLU A 90 -4.70 -6.02 -14.36
C GLU A 90 -3.91 -6.79 -13.30
N VAL A 91 -4.48 -7.89 -12.82
CA VAL A 91 -3.85 -8.87 -11.93
C VAL A 91 -4.23 -10.25 -12.43
N GLU A 92 -3.34 -11.23 -12.23
CA GLU A 92 -3.57 -12.64 -12.59
C GLU A 92 -4.63 -13.30 -11.71
#